data_AF-A0A3N5UL36-F1
#
_entry.id   AF-A0A3N5UL36-F1
#
_cell.length_a   1.000
_cell.length_b   1.000
_cell.length_c   1.000
_cell.angle_alpha   90.00
_cell.angle_beta   90.00
_cell.angle_gamma   90.00
#
_symmetry.space_group_name_H-M   'P 1'
#
loop_
_entity.id
_entity.type
_entity.pdbx_description
1 polymer ?
#
loop_
_entity_poly.entity_id
_entity_poly.type
_entity_poly.pdbx_seq_one_letter_code
_entity_poly.pdbx_strand_id
1 'polypeptide(L)'
;MKKEFLPYYISRFILSIVISILVWHFTWMAALLTFVFFGLFLLYLHSGWFSIDLSTPLYPLRLDSHGREVQRKALIFAVTLSLLLYTFAVPLSNFIGIPLISGHTARSVGIITYFLTQFTLYIKTSMQAHLSSQ
;
A
#
# COMPACT_ATOMS: atom_id res chain seq x y z
N MET A 1 1.63 3.46 -22.27
CA MET A 1 0.66 2.41 -21.88
C MET A 1 0.70 1.29 -22.91
N LYS A 2 0.84 0.02 -22.50
CA LYS A 2 0.74 -1.11 -23.44
C LYS A 2 -0.74 -1.35 -23.75
N LYS A 3 -1.09 -1.53 -25.03
CA LYS A 3 -2.49 -1.72 -25.47
C LYS A 3 -3.12 -2.99 -24.88
N GLU A 4 -2.30 -3.97 -24.53
CA GLU A 4 -2.69 -5.23 -23.89
C GLU A 4 -3.38 -5.04 -22.53
N PHE A 5 -3.07 -3.95 -21.81
CA PHE A 5 -3.65 -3.69 -20.48
C PHE A 5 -4.95 -2.87 -20.55
N LEU A 6 -5.49 -2.59 -21.74
CA LEU A 6 -6.72 -1.81 -21.91
C LEU A 6 -7.90 -2.33 -21.06
N PRO A 7 -8.21 -3.65 -21.06
CA PRO A 7 -9.31 -4.17 -20.24
C PRO A 7 -9.08 -3.96 -18.74
N TYR A 8 -7.81 -4.05 -18.30
CA TYR A 8 -7.43 -3.81 -16.93
C TYR A 8 -7.62 -2.34 -16.52
N TYR A 9 -7.18 -1.38 -17.35
CA TYR A 9 -7.38 0.06 -17.09
C TYR A 9 -8.87 0.40 -16.92
N ILE A 10 -9.72 -0.08 -17.84
CA ILE A 10 -11.16 0.17 -17.79
C ILE A 10 -11.76 -0.40 -16.50
N SER A 11 -11.42 -1.65 -16.15
CA SER A 11 -11.95 -2.28 -14.94
C SER A 11 -11.58 -1.51 -13.66
N ARG A 12 -10.34 -1.03 -13.55
CA ARG A 12 -9.87 -0.28 -12.37
C ARG A 12 -10.42 1.13 -12.31
N PHE A 13 -10.65 1.75 -13.47
CA PHE A 13 -11.31 3.05 -13.53
C PHE A 13 -12.75 2.96 -13.02
N ILE A 14 -13.52 1.99 -13.53
CA ILE A 14 -14.91 1.74 -13.08
C ILE A 14 -14.94 1.42 -11.58
N LEU A 15 -14.04 0.55 -11.11
CA LEU A 15 -13.96 0.23 -9.68
C LEU A 15 -13.65 1.47 -8.84
N SER A 16 -12.76 2.35 -9.30
CA SER A 16 -12.42 3.59 -8.60
C SER A 16 -13.61 4.54 -8.51
N ILE A 17 -14.43 4.64 -9.57
CA ILE A 17 -15.67 5.41 -9.56
C ILE A 17 -16.64 4.83 -8.53
N VAL A 18 -16.91 3.52 -8.59
CA VAL A 18 -17.86 2.86 -7.69
C VAL A 18 -17.45 3.05 -6.23
N ILE A 19 -16.19 2.81 -5.89
CA ILE A 19 -15.70 2.99 -4.51
C ILE A 19 -15.84 4.45 -4.09
N SER A 20 -15.47 5.40 -4.94
CA SER A 20 -15.52 6.82 -4.59
C SER A 20 -16.93 7.32 -4.36
N ILE A 21 -17.90 6.88 -5.19
CA ILE A 21 -19.33 7.18 -5.00
C ILE A 21 -19.84 6.51 -3.72
N LEU A 22 -19.41 5.30 -3.38
CA LEU A 22 -19.84 4.67 -2.13
C LEU A 22 -19.34 5.40 -0.88
N VAL A 23 -18.14 5.99 -0.93
CA VAL A 23 -17.56 6.73 0.22
C VAL A 23 -18.10 8.16 0.32
N TRP A 24 -18.19 8.88 -0.80
CA TRP A 24 -18.48 10.32 -0.85
C TRP A 24 -19.78 10.69 -1.59
N HIS A 25 -20.59 9.69 -1.97
CA HIS A 25 -21.83 9.86 -2.74
C HIS A 25 -21.58 10.59 -4.08
N PHE A 26 -22.61 11.17 -4.68
CA PHE A 26 -22.50 11.95 -5.92
C PHE A 26 -22.03 13.38 -5.65
N THR A 27 -20.79 13.52 -5.19
CA THR A 27 -20.16 14.82 -4.90
C THR A 27 -18.90 15.04 -5.74
N TRP A 28 -18.46 16.29 -5.87
CA TRP A 28 -17.19 16.63 -6.52
C TRP A 28 -15.97 15.96 -5.85
N MET A 29 -16.06 15.66 -4.54
CA MET A 29 -15.02 14.92 -3.83
C MET A 29 -14.90 13.47 -4.31
N ALA A 30 -16.00 12.83 -4.72
CA ALA A 30 -15.96 11.50 -5.30
C ALA A 30 -15.22 11.49 -6.66
N ALA A 31 -15.34 12.56 -7.45
CA ALA A 31 -14.58 12.69 -8.69
C ALA A 31 -13.08 12.80 -8.40
N LEU A 32 -12.67 13.64 -7.45
CA LEU A 32 -11.26 13.76 -7.03
C LEU A 32 -10.73 12.41 -6.51
N LEU A 33 -11.50 11.75 -5.65
CA LEU A 33 -11.10 10.46 -5.07
C LEU A 33 -10.98 9.35 -6.13
N THR A 34 -11.80 9.40 -7.18
CA THR A 34 -11.69 8.49 -8.33
C THR A 34 -10.33 8.62 -8.99
N PHE A 35 -9.85 9.85 -9.22
CA PHE A 35 -8.53 10.08 -9.81
C PHE A 35 -7.41 9.66 -8.87
N VAL A 36 -7.56 9.84 -7.56
CA VAL A 36 -6.58 9.37 -6.56
C VAL A 36 -6.47 7.84 -6.61
N PHE A 37 -7.60 7.12 -6.50
CA PHE A 37 -7.58 5.65 -6.54
C PHE A 37 -7.10 5.11 -7.87
N PHE A 38 -7.57 5.69 -8.98
CA PHE A 38 -7.12 5.27 -10.30
C PHE A 38 -5.63 5.55 -10.50
N GLY A 39 -5.14 6.71 -10.05
CA GLY A 39 -3.72 7.05 -10.07
C GLY A 39 -2.87 6.08 -9.25
N LEU A 40 -3.34 5.65 -8.07
CA LEU A 40 -2.69 4.61 -7.28
C LEU A 40 -2.65 3.27 -8.03
N PHE A 41 -3.75 2.86 -8.67
CA PHE A 41 -3.75 1.65 -9.49
C PHE A 41 -2.76 1.73 -10.66
N LEU A 42 -2.66 2.89 -11.32
CA LEU A 42 -1.69 3.11 -12.40
C LEU A 42 -0.25 3.04 -11.89
N LEU A 43 0.02 3.66 -10.74
CA LEU A 43 1.33 3.61 -10.09
C LEU A 43 1.72 2.16 -9.82
N TYR A 44 0.82 1.36 -9.23
CA TYR A 44 1.07 -0.04 -8.92
C TYR A 44 1.20 -0.92 -10.17
N LEU A 45 0.44 -0.63 -11.22
CA LEU A 45 0.56 -1.36 -12.48
C LEU A 45 1.92 -1.13 -13.14
N HIS A 46 2.41 0.10 -13.10
CA HIS A 46 3.64 0.52 -13.77
C HIS A 46 4.90 0.41 -12.91
N SER A 47 4.78 0.12 -11.61
CA SER A 47 5.93 -0.06 -10.72
C SER A 47 6.72 -1.35 -10.99
N GLY A 48 6.14 -2.29 -11.73
CA GLY A 48 6.76 -3.61 -12.00
C GLY A 48 6.74 -4.56 -10.81
N TRP A 49 6.07 -4.19 -9.70
CA TRP A 49 5.98 -5.00 -8.48
C TRP A 49 4.89 -6.07 -8.53
N PHE A 50 4.07 -6.04 -9.57
CA PHE A 50 2.90 -6.88 -9.70
C PHE A 50 2.92 -7.60 -11.05
N SER A 51 2.62 -8.89 -10.98
CA SER A 51 2.31 -9.72 -12.13
C SER A 51 0.86 -9.48 -12.57
N ILE A 52 0.68 -9.36 -13.89
CA ILE A 52 -0.63 -9.19 -14.52
C ILE A 52 -0.94 -10.47 -15.27
N ASP A 53 -2.08 -11.08 -14.96
CA ASP A 53 -2.63 -12.15 -15.76
C ASP A 53 -3.58 -11.56 -16.81
N LEU A 54 -3.12 -11.54 -18.06
CA LEU A 54 -3.89 -11.01 -19.20
C LEU A 54 -5.13 -11.86 -19.52
N SER A 55 -5.17 -13.12 -19.07
CA SER A 55 -6.34 -13.99 -19.28
C SER A 55 -7.51 -13.63 -18.36
N THR A 56 -7.23 -12.91 -17.26
CA THR A 56 -8.24 -12.53 -16.25
C THR A 56 -8.11 -11.06 -15.84
N PRO A 57 -8.46 -10.10 -16.71
CA PRO A 57 -8.19 -8.67 -16.47
C PRO A 57 -8.97 -8.05 -15.30
N LEU A 58 -10.05 -8.71 -14.84
CA LEU A 58 -10.84 -8.26 -13.69
C LEU A 58 -10.16 -8.59 -12.34
N TYR A 59 -9.26 -9.58 -12.33
CA TYR A 59 -8.62 -10.01 -11.09
C TYR A 59 -7.63 -8.96 -10.57
N PRO A 60 -7.54 -8.81 -9.23
CA PRO A 60 -6.60 -7.89 -8.61
C PRO A 60 -5.17 -8.23 -9.01
N LEU A 61 -4.33 -7.19 -9.07
CA LEU A 61 -2.89 -7.35 -9.30
C LEU A 61 -2.31 -8.34 -8.30
N ARG A 62 -1.58 -9.33 -8.81
CA ARG A 62 -0.93 -10.33 -7.97
C ARG A 62 0.51 -9.90 -7.74
N LEU A 63 0.90 -9.79 -6.48
CA LEU A 63 2.30 -9.65 -6.12
C LEU A 63 3.08 -10.83 -6.71
N ASP A 64 4.18 -10.51 -7.36
CA ASP A 64 5.17 -11.49 -7.77
C ASP A 64 5.81 -12.17 -6.53
N SER A 65 6.60 -13.22 -6.74
CA SER A 65 7.25 -13.93 -5.63
C SER A 65 8.12 -13.01 -4.78
N HIS A 66 8.86 -12.10 -5.43
CA HIS A 66 9.68 -11.11 -4.77
C HIS A 66 8.85 -10.13 -3.94
N GLY A 67 7.76 -9.62 -4.52
CA GLY A 67 6.87 -8.69 -3.86
C GLY A 67 6.17 -9.24 -2.64
N ARG A 68 5.83 -10.55 -2.66
CA ARG A 68 5.31 -11.24 -1.48
C ARG A 68 6.34 -11.30 -0.36
N GLU A 69 7.62 -11.48 -0.67
CA GLU A 69 8.68 -11.50 0.33
C GLU A 69 8.90 -10.11 0.94
N VAL A 70 8.96 -9.07 0.11
CA VAL A 70 9.08 -7.67 0.56
C VAL A 70 7.88 -7.29 1.43
N GLN A 71 6.66 -7.60 0.98
CA GLN A 71 5.45 -7.38 1.75
C GLN A 71 5.50 -8.10 3.10
N ARG A 72 5.93 -9.37 3.14
CA ARG A 72 6.05 -10.14 4.39
C ARG A 72 7.01 -9.45 5.36
N LYS A 73 8.19 -9.02 4.89
CA LYS A 73 9.17 -8.32 5.73
C LYS A 73 8.62 -6.99 6.26
N ALA A 74 7.99 -6.20 5.40
CA ALA A 74 7.37 -4.93 5.78
C ALA A 74 6.23 -5.13 6.80
N LEU A 75 5.40 -6.16 6.61
CA LEU A 75 4.30 -6.49 7.51
C LEU A 75 4.81 -6.93 8.88
N ILE A 76 5.79 -7.84 8.94
CA ILE A 76 6.39 -8.27 10.21
C ILE A 76 6.96 -7.06 10.95
N PHE A 77 7.70 -6.19 10.26
CA PHE A 77 8.29 -5.00 10.87
C PHE A 77 7.22 -4.04 11.42
N ALA A 78 6.20 -3.72 10.62
CA ALA A 78 5.12 -2.83 11.01
C ALA A 78 4.30 -3.35 12.20
N VAL A 79 3.96 -4.64 12.19
CA VAL A 79 3.22 -5.28 13.29
C VAL A 79 4.08 -5.30 14.54
N THR A 80 5.36 -5.67 14.43
CA THR A 80 6.28 -5.71 15.57
C THR A 80 6.44 -4.31 16.17
N LEU A 81 6.68 -3.28 15.35
CA LEU A 81 6.80 -1.91 15.82
C LEU A 81 5.50 -1.41 16.48
N SER A 82 4.34 -1.67 15.88
CA SER A 82 3.04 -1.27 16.44
C SER A 82 2.78 -1.95 17.78
N LEU A 83 3.10 -3.23 17.90
CA LEU A 83 2.94 -4.01 19.12
C LEU A 83 3.87 -3.48 20.21
N LEU A 84 5.14 -3.22 19.88
CA LEU A 84 6.10 -2.61 20.81
C LEU A 84 5.61 -1.24 21.28
N LEU A 85 5.22 -0.35 20.35
CA LEU A 85 4.70 0.97 20.69
C LEU A 85 3.49 0.86 21.62
N TYR A 86 2.52 -0.01 21.32
CA TYR A 86 1.34 -0.16 22.17
C TYR A 86 1.69 -0.73 23.56
N THR A 87 2.51 -1.79 23.61
CA THR A 87 2.85 -2.49 24.85
C THR A 87 3.71 -1.64 25.78
N PHE A 88 4.62 -0.84 25.23
CA PHE A 88 5.53 -0.01 26.01
C PHE A 88 5.00 1.41 26.26
N ALA A 89 4.11 1.95 25.41
CA ALA A 89 3.57 3.30 25.62
C ALA A 89 2.72 3.40 26.88
N VAL A 90 1.94 2.37 27.23
CA VAL A 90 1.08 2.37 28.43
C VAL A 90 1.90 2.43 29.74
N PRO A 91 2.85 1.51 30.02
CA PRO A 91 3.63 1.57 31.24
C PRO A 91 4.52 2.82 31.30
N LEU A 92 5.08 3.25 30.15
CA LEU A 92 5.91 4.46 30.10
C LEU A 92 5.07 5.73 30.35
N SER A 93 3.84 5.77 29.83
CA SER A 93 2.90 6.87 30.08
C SER A 93 2.52 6.95 31.55
N ASN A 94 2.30 5.81 32.20
CA ASN A 94 2.02 5.74 33.64
C ASN A 94 3.24 6.17 34.48
N PHE A 95 4.45 5.83 34.05
CA PHE A 95 5.68 6.21 34.75
C PHE A 95 5.98 7.71 34.66
N ILE A 96 5.76 8.32 33.49
CA ILE A 96 6.05 9.75 33.23
C ILE A 96 4.86 10.65 33.62
N GLY A 97 3.65 10.08 33.78
CA GLY A 97 2.43 10.84 34.07
C GLY A 97 1.87 11.62 32.89
N ILE A 98 2.35 11.35 31.67
CA ILE A 98 1.92 12.02 30.43
C ILE A 98 1.36 10.97 29.47
N PRO A 99 0.17 11.16 28.87
CA PRO A 99 -0.37 10.27 27.85
C PRO A 99 0.48 10.35 26.57
N LEU A 100 1.28 9.31 26.31
CA LEU A 100 2.24 9.30 25.19
C LEU A 100 1.57 8.99 23.84
N ILE A 101 0.83 7.89 23.76
CA ILE A 101 0.32 7.36 22.48
C ILE A 101 -1.06 6.71 22.70
N SER A 102 -2.05 7.11 21.90
CA SER A 102 -3.35 6.44 21.86
C SER A 102 -3.30 5.18 20.99
N GLY A 103 -4.21 4.22 21.20
CA GLY A 103 -4.32 3.03 20.35
C GLY A 103 -4.57 3.35 18.88
N HIS A 104 -5.29 4.44 18.58
CA HIS A 104 -5.49 4.93 17.21
C HIS A 104 -4.17 5.42 16.60
N THR A 105 -3.37 6.16 17.38
CA THR A 105 -2.06 6.66 16.97
C THR A 105 -1.10 5.50 16.67
N ALA A 106 -1.04 4.49 17.55
CA ALA A 106 -0.19 3.32 17.34
C ALA A 106 -0.54 2.57 16.04
N ARG A 107 -1.84 2.42 15.74
CA ARG A 107 -2.33 1.80 14.51
C ARG A 107 -1.94 2.61 13.27
N SER A 108 -2.12 3.93 13.31
CA SER A 108 -1.74 4.81 12.19
C SER A 108 -0.24 4.77 11.93
N VAL A 109 0.58 4.79 12.99
CA VAL A 109 2.04 4.63 12.87
C VAL A 109 2.37 3.30 12.20
N GLY A 110 1.74 2.20 12.62
CA GLY A 110 1.90 0.89 11.98
C GLY A 110 1.62 0.88 10.49
N ILE A 111 0.51 1.47 10.07
CA ILE A 111 0.12 1.56 8.65
C ILE A 111 1.17 2.35 7.86
N ILE A 112 1.59 3.51 8.37
CA ILE A 112 2.61 4.36 7.74
C ILE A 112 3.94 3.60 7.64
N THR A 113 4.38 2.97 8.73
CA THR A 113 5.60 2.17 8.76
C THR A 113 5.55 1.02 7.77
N TYR A 114 4.41 0.32 7.65
CA TYR A 114 4.23 -0.73 6.66
C TYR A 114 4.51 -0.23 5.25
N PHE A 115 3.84 0.86 4.84
CA PHE A 115 4.04 1.39 3.49
C PHE A 115 5.47 1.89 3.30
N LEU A 116 6.02 2.69 4.22
CA LEU A 116 7.40 3.19 4.10
C LEU A 116 8.42 2.04 4.00
N THR A 117 8.27 1.01 4.82
CA THR A 117 9.17 -0.15 4.80
C THR A 117 9.02 -0.93 3.50
N GLN A 118 7.79 -1.12 3.02
CA GLN A 118 7.52 -1.79 1.75
C GLN A 118 8.18 -1.02 0.59
N PHE A 119 7.92 0.29 0.47
CA PHE A 119 8.49 1.13 -0.58
C PHE A 119 10.03 1.17 -0.54
N THR A 120 10.62 1.35 0.63
CA THR A 120 12.09 1.41 0.78
C THR A 120 12.77 0.08 0.44
N LEU A 121 12.20 -1.04 0.88
CA LEU A 121 12.72 -2.36 0.54
C LEU A 121 12.65 -2.63 -0.96
N TYR A 122 11.53 -2.28 -1.62
CA TYR A 122 11.38 -2.43 -3.06
C TYR A 122 12.37 -1.59 -3.87
N ILE A 123 12.61 -0.35 -3.47
CA ILE A 123 13.60 0.53 -4.12
C ILE A 123 15.01 -0.05 -3.93
N LYS A 124 15.34 -0.52 -2.73
CA LYS A 124 16.65 -1.10 -2.44
C LYS A 124 16.92 -2.36 -3.28
N THR A 125 15.96 -3.28 -3.36
CA THR A 125 16.15 -4.52 -4.11
C THR A 125 16.18 -4.29 -5.62
N SER A 126 15.40 -3.35 -6.15
CA SER A 126 15.46 -3.02 -7.58
C SER A 126 16.80 -2.40 -7.99
N MET A 127 17.38 -1.53 -7.14
CA MET A 127 18.72 -0.97 -7.38
C MET A 127 19.82 -2.04 -7.34
N GLN A 128 19.74 -2.98 -6.39
CA GLN A 128 20.72 -4.08 -6.28
C GLN A 128 20.69 -5.00 -7.50
N ALA A 129 19.49 -5.33 -8.00
CA ALA A 129 19.34 -6.15 -9.20
C ALA A 129 20.00 -5.50 -10.43
N HIS A 130 19.85 -4.18 -10.58
CA HIS A 130 20.45 -3.44 -11.69
C HIS A 130 22.00 -3.46 -11.62
N LEU A 131 22.58 -3.25 -10.44
CA LEU A 131 24.03 -3.28 -10.24
C LEU A 131 24.65 -4.66 -10.47
N SER A 132 23.94 -5.75 -10.14
CA SER A 132 24.43 -7.12 -10.38
C SER A 132 24.36 -7.59 -11.83
N SER A 133 23.68 -6.83 -12.70
CA SER A 133 23.49 -7.15 -14.12
C SER A 133 24.48 -6.43 -15.05
N GLN A 134 25.38 -5.62 -14.47
CA GLN A 134 26.50 -4.97 -15.15
C GLN A 134 27.79 -5.73 -14.86
#